data_AF-A0A0C5APN1-F1
#
_entry.id   AF-A0A0C5APN1-F1
#
_cell.length_a   1.000
_cell.length_b   1.000
_cell.length_c   1.000
_cell.angle_alpha   90.00
_cell.angle_beta   90.00
_cell.angle_gamma   90.00
#
_symmetry.space_group_name_H-M   'P 1'
#
loop_
_entity.id
_entity.type
_entity.pdbx_description
1 polymer ?
#
loop_
_entity_poly.entity_id
_entity_poly.type
_entity_poly.pdbx_seq_one_letter_code
_entity_poly.pdbx_strand_id
1 'polypeptide(L)'
;MFFIMILTFVFFFMTFFLSKKKSKLMKNSYFESGFNYLGKLIFSYSIHFFMIILIFVLFDLELFLFLFIYFNCNLIYWLVLLLMMFIMMTLLLEWKYIKLVWFL
;
A
#
# COMPACT_ATOMS: atom_id res chain seq x y z
N MET A 1 -15.68 -13.12 -10.90
CA MET A 1 -15.40 -11.68 -10.72
C MET A 1 -16.68 -10.84 -10.74
N PHE A 2 -17.48 -10.87 -11.82
CA PHE A 2 -18.76 -10.14 -11.91
C PHE A 2 -19.76 -10.45 -10.78
N PHE A 3 -19.90 -11.73 -10.39
CA PHE A 3 -20.80 -12.12 -9.30
C PHE A 3 -20.48 -11.43 -7.95
N ILE A 4 -19.18 -11.31 -7.62
CA ILE A 4 -18.73 -10.68 -6.37
C ILE A 4 -19.01 -9.17 -6.40
N MET A 5 -18.79 -8.51 -7.53
CA MET A 5 -19.14 -7.09 -7.68
C MET A 5 -20.65 -6.88 -7.52
N ILE A 6 -21.47 -7.71 -8.16
CA ILE A 6 -22.94 -7.59 -8.04
C ILE A 6 -23.36 -7.78 -6.58
N LEU A 7 -22.78 -8.76 -5.88
CA LEU A 7 -23.06 -9.01 -4.47
C LEU A 7 -22.70 -7.80 -3.58
N THR A 8 -21.53 -7.19 -3.77
CA THR A 8 -21.11 -6.03 -2.97
C THR A 8 -21.99 -4.81 -3.22
N PHE A 9 -22.40 -4.58 -4.47
CA PHE A 9 -23.37 -3.53 -4.79
C PHE A 9 -24.73 -3.77 -4.13
N VAL A 10 -25.25 -5.00 -4.19
CA VAL A 10 -26.53 -5.34 -3.54
C VAL A 10 -26.46 -5.10 -2.04
N PHE A 11 -25.39 -5.53 -1.36
CA PHE A 11 -25.20 -5.27 0.08
C PHE A 11 -25.08 -3.78 0.40
N PHE A 12 -24.35 -3.02 -0.42
CA PHE A 12 -24.25 -1.57 -0.26
C PHE A 12 -25.63 -0.88 -0.36
N PHE A 13 -26.43 -1.21 -1.37
CA PHE A 13 -27.76 -0.62 -1.51
C PHE A 13 -28.70 -1.06 -0.40
N MET A 14 -28.70 -2.34 -0.02
CA MET A 14 -29.49 -2.84 1.11
C MET A 14 -29.20 -2.08 2.40
N THR A 15 -27.92 -1.93 2.77
CA THR A 15 -27.53 -1.20 3.98
C THR A 15 -27.88 0.29 3.89
N PHE A 16 -27.74 0.91 2.72
CA PHE A 16 -28.12 2.30 2.49
C PHE A 16 -29.61 2.54 2.73
N PHE A 17 -30.48 1.67 2.20
CA PHE A 17 -31.94 1.76 2.37
C PHE A 17 -32.40 1.42 3.80
N LEU A 18 -31.75 0.47 4.48
CA LEU A 18 -32.07 0.13 5.88
C LEU A 18 -31.59 1.21 6.89
N SER A 19 -30.62 2.05 6.52
CA SER A 19 -30.02 3.00 7.45
C SER A 19 -30.96 4.16 7.83
N LYS A 20 -31.14 4.39 9.14
CA LYS A 20 -31.83 5.59 9.65
C LYS A 20 -30.90 6.80 9.61
N LYS A 21 -31.10 7.70 8.65
CA LYS A 21 -30.28 8.91 8.47
C LYS A 21 -30.80 10.06 9.33
N LYS A 22 -30.25 10.22 10.53
CA LYS A 22 -30.43 11.43 11.36
C LYS A 22 -29.21 12.34 11.19
N SER A 23 -29.40 13.51 10.58
CA SER A 23 -28.37 14.55 10.44
C SER A 23 -28.33 15.39 11.72
N LYS A 24 -27.33 15.16 12.57
CA LYS A 24 -27.00 16.03 13.71
C LYS A 24 -25.68 16.72 13.41
N LEU A 25 -25.53 17.98 13.80
CA LEU A 25 -24.29 18.75 13.59
C LEU A 25 -23.05 18.01 14.14
N MET A 26 -23.16 17.45 15.36
CA MET A 26 -22.08 16.65 15.99
C MET A 26 -21.76 15.33 15.28
N LYS A 27 -22.65 14.83 14.43
CA LYS A 27 -22.40 13.61 13.62
C LYS A 27 -21.68 13.94 12.31
N ASN A 28 -21.78 15.20 11.87
CA ASN A 28 -21.17 15.68 10.63
C ASN A 28 -19.81 16.34 10.87
N SER A 29 -19.45 16.62 12.13
CA SER A 29 -18.11 17.08 12.53
C SER A 29 -17.14 15.91 12.66
N TYR A 30 -15.86 16.16 12.37
CA TYR A 30 -14.78 15.21 12.64
C TYR A 30 -14.67 14.92 14.14
N PHE A 31 -14.22 13.72 14.49
CA PHE A 31 -14.03 13.34 15.89
C PHE A 31 -12.75 14.00 16.44
N GLU A 32 -12.92 15.01 17.29
CA GLU A 32 -11.81 15.79 17.90
C GLU A 32 -11.68 15.54 19.42
N SER A 33 -12.18 14.40 19.93
CA SER A 33 -12.18 14.06 21.37
C SER A 33 -12.76 15.14 22.30
N GLY A 34 -13.62 16.02 21.77
CA GLY A 34 -14.27 17.11 22.53
C GLY A 34 -13.53 18.44 22.53
N PHE A 35 -12.40 18.55 21.83
CA PHE A 35 -11.69 19.81 21.64
C PHE A 35 -12.15 20.50 20.37
N ASN A 36 -12.12 21.84 20.37
CA ASN A 36 -12.27 22.63 19.15
C ASN A 36 -10.88 22.80 18.53
N TYR A 37 -10.74 22.42 17.27
CA TYR A 37 -9.58 22.74 16.46
C TYR A 37 -9.19 24.23 16.56
N LEU A 38 -7.95 24.49 17.00
CA LEU A 38 -7.41 25.84 17.24
C LEU A 38 -6.34 26.29 16.21
N GLY A 39 -6.03 25.53 15.15
CA GLY A 39 -5.01 26.01 14.19
C GLY A 39 -4.72 25.10 13.00
N LYS A 40 -4.29 25.69 11.87
CA LYS A 40 -4.02 25.05 10.57
C LYS A 40 -3.46 23.62 10.68
N LEU A 41 -4.19 22.66 10.09
CA LEU A 41 -3.74 21.27 9.83
C LEU A 41 -2.58 21.27 8.82
N ILE A 42 -1.40 21.74 9.21
CA ILE A 42 -0.18 21.59 8.43
C ILE A 42 0.41 20.24 8.82
N PHE A 43 -0.02 19.18 8.13
CA PHE A 43 0.57 17.87 8.32
C PHE A 43 1.98 17.85 7.71
N SER A 44 3.00 17.87 8.56
CA SER A 44 4.35 17.48 8.17
C SER A 44 4.38 15.97 7.98
N TYR A 45 4.22 15.51 6.74
CA TYR A 45 4.38 14.10 6.41
C TYR A 45 5.84 13.70 6.51
N SER A 46 6.09 12.55 7.15
CA SER A 46 7.44 12.00 7.25
C SER A 46 7.89 11.42 5.90
N ILE A 47 9.08 11.82 5.46
CA ILE A 47 9.77 11.30 4.25
C ILE A 47 9.91 9.77 4.29
N HIS A 48 9.86 9.16 5.48
CA HIS A 48 9.91 7.72 5.66
C HIS A 48 8.83 6.97 4.85
N PHE A 49 7.58 7.45 4.83
CA PHE A 49 6.51 6.82 4.05
C PHE A 49 6.80 6.83 2.54
N PHE A 50 7.39 7.92 2.05
CA PHE A 50 7.79 8.02 0.66
C PHE A 50 8.88 7.01 0.31
N MET A 51 9.87 6.82 1.20
CA MET A 51 10.96 5.86 0.99
C MET A 51 10.46 4.41 0.93
N ILE A 52 9.48 4.05 1.78
CA ILE A 52 8.87 2.70 1.76
C ILE A 52 8.15 2.45 0.43
N ILE A 53 7.37 3.42 -0.05
CA ILE A 53 6.66 3.29 -1.34
C ILE A 53 7.65 3.15 -2.50
N LEU A 54 8.72 3.94 -2.49
CA LEU A 54 9.74 3.91 -3.53
C LEU A 54 10.44 2.54 -3.58
N ILE A 55 10.83 2.00 -2.43
CA ILE A 55 11.40 0.64 -2.32
C ILE A 55 10.42 -0.41 -2.86
N PHE A 56 9.15 -0.32 -2.47
CA PHE A 56 8.12 -1.26 -2.94
C PHE A 56 7.99 -1.26 -4.47
N VAL A 57 8.00 -0.08 -5.10
CA VAL A 57 7.92 0.04 -6.57
C VAL A 57 9.16 -0.56 -7.24
N LEU A 58 10.36 -0.32 -6.69
CA LEU A 58 11.59 -0.90 -7.24
C LEU A 58 11.58 -2.43 -7.14
N PHE A 59 11.18 -2.98 -6.00
CA PHE A 59 11.12 -4.42 -5.79
C PHE A 59 10.08 -5.11 -6.69
N ASP A 60 8.92 -4.48 -6.92
CA ASP A 60 7.89 -5.00 -7.83
C ASP A 60 8.40 -5.06 -9.29
N LEU A 61 9.18 -4.06 -9.71
CA LEU A 61 9.84 -4.07 -11.03
C LEU A 61 10.90 -5.18 -11.16
N GLU A 62 11.70 -5.43 -10.12
CA GLU A 62 12.68 -6.51 -10.10
C GLU A 62 12.01 -7.89 -10.19
N LEU A 63 10.91 -8.09 -9.46
CA LEU A 63 10.12 -9.33 -9.54
C LEU A 63 9.47 -9.52 -10.90
N PHE A 64 8.97 -8.45 -11.52
CA PHE A 64 8.44 -8.52 -12.89
C PHE A 64 9.51 -8.97 -13.89
N LEU A 65 10.72 -8.41 -13.80
CA LEU A 65 11.86 -8.81 -14.63
C LEU A 65 12.24 -10.28 -14.41
N PHE A 66 12.27 -10.73 -13.15
CA PHE A 66 12.52 -12.12 -12.80
C PHE A 66 11.50 -13.06 -13.45
N LEU A 67 10.20 -12.77 -13.32
CA LEU A 67 9.12 -13.55 -13.91
C LEU A 67 9.22 -13.57 -15.45
N PHE A 68 9.49 -12.42 -16.07
CA PHE A 68 9.63 -12.32 -17.52
C PHE A 68 10.74 -13.24 -18.05
N ILE A 69 11.91 -13.23 -17.41
CA ILE A 69 13.05 -14.06 -17.82
C ILE A 69 12.77 -15.54 -17.53
N TYR A 70 12.17 -15.85 -16.38
CA TYR A 70 11.84 -17.23 -16.00
C TYR A 70 10.88 -17.90 -16.99
N PHE A 71 9.85 -17.19 -17.45
CA PHE A 71 8.84 -17.76 -18.35
C PHE A 71 9.23 -17.71 -19.84
N ASN A 72 10.00 -16.70 -20.27
CA ASN A 72 10.29 -16.51 -21.71
C ASN A 72 11.66 -17.03 -22.13
N CYS A 73 12.62 -17.21 -21.21
CA CYS A 73 13.98 -17.61 -21.53
C CYS A 73 14.32 -18.99 -20.94
N ASN A 74 13.92 -20.05 -21.64
CA ASN A 74 14.15 -21.46 -21.22
C ASN A 74 15.63 -21.90 -21.14
N LEU A 75 16.61 -21.07 -21.54
CA LEU A 75 18.00 -21.53 -21.74
C LEU A 75 19.07 -20.72 -21.01
N ILE A 76 18.70 -19.77 -20.13
CA ILE A 76 19.69 -18.92 -19.46
C ILE A 76 19.59 -18.99 -17.94
N TYR A 77 19.76 -20.19 -17.40
CA TYR A 77 19.82 -20.45 -15.96
C TYR A 77 20.82 -19.54 -15.22
N TRP A 78 21.93 -19.18 -15.87
CA TRP A 78 22.92 -18.26 -15.31
C TRP A 78 22.39 -16.84 -15.11
N LEU A 79 21.55 -16.33 -16.02
CA LEU A 79 20.95 -15.00 -15.87
C LEU A 79 19.91 -15.00 -14.75
N VAL A 80 19.11 -16.06 -14.63
CA VAL A 80 18.15 -16.22 -13.54
C VAL A 80 18.85 -16.23 -12.18
N LEU A 81 19.95 -16.99 -12.05
CA LEU A 81 20.76 -17.03 -10.84
C LEU A 81 21.37 -15.65 -10.51
N LEU A 82 21.93 -14.96 -11.50
CA LEU A 82 22.53 -13.64 -11.30
C LEU A 82 21.49 -12.61 -10.85
N LEU A 83 20.29 -12.65 -11.44
CA LEU A 83 19.20 -11.74 -11.10
C LEU A 83 18.63 -12.04 -9.71
N MET A 84 18.53 -13.32 -9.32
CA MET A 84 18.18 -13.69 -7.94
C MET A 84 19.21 -13.19 -6.93
N MET A 85 20.50 -13.34 -7.23
CA MET A 85 21.57 -12.83 -6.36
C MET A 85 21.52 -11.30 -6.25
N PHE A 86 21.18 -10.61 -7.35
CA PHE A 86 20.98 -9.16 -7.36
C PHE A 86 19.83 -8.74 -6.44
N ILE A 87 18.65 -9.38 -6.57
CA ILE A 87 17.48 -9.11 -5.70
C ILE A 87 17.80 -9.36 -4.22
N MET A 88 18.53 -10.44 -3.91
CA MET A 88 18.90 -10.73 -2.53
C MET A 88 19.87 -9.67 -1.97
N MET A 89 20.81 -9.18 -2.78
CA MET A 89 21.74 -8.12 -2.37
C MET A 89 21.04 -6.77 -2.16
N THR A 90 20.11 -6.39 -3.04
CA THR A 90 19.36 -5.13 -2.90
C THR A 90 18.53 -5.14 -1.61
N LEU A 91 17.83 -6.23 -1.32
CA LEU A 91 17.08 -6.41 -0.07
C LEU A 91 17.97 -6.33 1.19
N LEU A 92 19.13 -7.00 1.17
CA LEU A 92 20.07 -6.96 2.30
C LEU A 92 20.63 -5.56 2.55
N LEU A 93 20.94 -4.82 1.49
CA LEU A 93 21.39 -3.43 1.58
C LEU A 93 20.31 -2.55 2.20
N GLU A 94 19.07 -2.64 1.73
CA GLU A 94 17.96 -1.86 2.25
C GLU A 94 17.69 -2.13 3.73
N TRP A 95 17.78 -3.39 4.14
CA TRP A 95 17.63 -3.77 5.54
C TRP A 95 18.75 -3.18 6.41
N LYS A 96 20.00 -3.23 5.94
CA LYS A 96 21.14 -2.64 6.65
C LYS A 96 21.00 -1.12 6.81
N TYR A 97 20.41 -0.42 5.85
CA TYR A 97 20.18 1.03 5.93
C TYR A 97 18.99 1.43 6.83
N ILE A 98 18.33 0.47 7.50
CA ILE A 98 17.27 0.75 8.49
C ILE A 98 16.09 1.52 7.86
N LYS A 99 16.02 1.61 6.52
CA LYS A 99 14.93 2.26 5.78
C LYS A 99 13.57 1.58 6.03
N LEU A 100 13.60 0.35 6.52
CA LEU A 100 12.44 -0.49 6.83
C LEU A 100 12.09 -0.50 8.33
N VAL A 101 12.90 0.09 9.21
CA VAL A 101 12.62 0.09 10.65
C VAL A 101 11.83 1.34 11.00
N TRP A 102 10.67 1.08 11.60
CA TRP A 102 9.82 2.11 12.16
C TRP A 102 10.35 2.40 13.55
N PHE A 103 11.10 3.49 13.70
CA PHE A 103 11.18 4.13 15.01
C PHE A 103 9.90 4.94 15.18
N LEU A 104 9.11 4.53 16.17
CA LEU A 104 7.93 5.23 16.63
C LEU A 104 8.32 6.55 17.29
#